data_AF-A0A1V5RZ69-F1
#
_entry.id   AF-A0A1V5RZ69-F1
#
_cell.length_a   1.000
_cell.length_b   1.000
_cell.length_c   1.000
_cell.angle_alpha   90.00
_cell.angle_beta   90.00
_cell.angle_gamma   90.00
#
_symmetry.space_group_name_H-M   'P 1'
#
loop_
_entity.id
_entity.type
_entity.pdbx_description
1 polymer ?
#
loop_
_entity_poly.entity_id
_entity_poly.type
_entity_poly.pdbx_seq_one_letter_code
_entity_poly.pdbx_strand_id
1 'polypeptide(L)' 'MSSFSSPHFMYLFEMKSGKKKLAYGRSPEDALDILRLRLSDAEMAEIIPDQYTKINQRHLQQYTKDLG' A
#
# COMPACT_ATOMS: atom_id res chain seq x y z
N MET A 1 24.21 9.78 4.66
CA MET A 1 23.44 9.29 5.82
C MET A 1 22.33 8.42 5.28
N SER A 2 22.48 7.11 5.40
CA SER A 2 21.61 6.11 4.76
C SER A 2 20.37 5.89 5.63
N SER A 3 19.27 6.58 5.32
CA SER A 3 17.98 6.49 6.03
C SER A 3 17.24 5.14 5.84
N PHE A 4 17.97 4.03 5.75
CA PHE A 4 17.43 2.67 5.50
C PHE A 4 17.30 1.82 6.78
N SER A 5 17.10 2.45 7.94
CA SER A 5 17.06 1.73 9.24
C SER A 5 15.67 1.57 9.85
N SER A 6 14.59 1.95 9.16
CA SER A 6 13.23 1.62 9.59
C SER A 6 12.71 0.40 8.83
N PRO A 7 12.21 -0.66 9.51
CA PRO A 7 11.53 -1.75 8.83
C PRO A 7 10.24 -1.19 8.21
N HIS A 8 10.28 -0.90 6.92
CA HIS A 8 9.09 -0.55 6.17
C HIS A 8 8.27 -1.81 5.97
N PHE A 9 7.01 -1.75 6.40
CA PHE A 9 6.06 -2.80 6.15
C PHE A 9 5.34 -2.53 4.83
N MET A 10 4.87 -3.61 4.21
CA MET A 10 4.11 -3.53 2.99
C MET A 10 2.62 -3.61 3.35
N TYR A 11 1.85 -2.67 2.83
CA TYR A 11 0.42 -2.58 3.02
C TYR A 11 -0.25 -2.69 1.66
N LEU A 12 -1.19 -3.63 1.55
CA LEU A 12 -2.07 -3.77 0.39
C LEU A 12 -3.42 -3.18 0.76
N PHE A 13 -3.77 -2.07 0.12
CA PHE A 13 -5.08 -1.44 0.29
C PHE A 13 -6.05 -1.96 -0.74
N GLU A 14 -7.24 -2.36 -0.31
CA GLU A 14 -8.32 -2.71 -1.24
C GLU A 14 -8.81 -1.47 -1.98
N MET A 15 -9.13 -1.66 -3.25
CA MET A 15 -9.79 -0.66 -4.08
C MET A 15 -11.23 -1.08 -4.35
N LYS A 16 -12.12 -0.12 -4.56
CA LYS A 16 -13.52 -0.36 -4.96
C LYS A 16 -13.64 -1.17 -6.25
N SER A 17 -12.64 -1.07 -7.13
CA SER A 17 -12.53 -1.88 -8.34
C SER A 17 -12.25 -3.38 -8.09
N GLY A 18 -11.96 -3.79 -6.86
CA GLY A 18 -11.61 -5.18 -6.49
C GLY A 18 -10.13 -5.52 -6.69
N LYS A 19 -9.31 -4.54 -7.08
CA LYS A 19 -7.85 -4.65 -7.10
C LYS A 19 -7.24 -4.10 -5.83
N LYS A 20 -5.98 -4.43 -5.58
CA LYS A 20 -5.22 -3.93 -4.43
C LYS A 20 -4.12 -2.96 -4.86
N LYS A 21 -3.91 -1.92 -4.07
CA LYS A 21 -2.80 -1.00 -4.22
C LYS A 21 -1.73 -1.26 -3.17
N LEU A 22 -0.50 -1.41 -3.63
CA LEU A 22 0.65 -1.66 -2.76
C LEU A 22 1.33 -0.36 -2.35
N ALA A 23 1.59 -0.24 -1.06
CA ALA A 23 2.35 0.85 -0.48
C ALA A 23 3.32 0.37 0.61
N TYR A 24 4.34 1.17 0.87
CA TYR A 24 5.34 0.94 1.91
C TYR A 24 5.20 2.03 2.95
N GLY A 25 5.23 1.67 4.23
CA GLY A 25 5.12 2.64 5.31
C GLY A 25 5.53 2.06 6.64
N ARG A 26 5.78 2.92 7.62
CA ARG A 26 5.95 2.50 9.01
C ARG A 26 4.61 2.07 9.63
N SER A 27 3.55 2.75 9.22
CA SER A 27 2.16 2.48 9.60
C SER A 27 1.25 2.50 8.35
N PRO A 28 0.00 2.01 8.43
CA PRO A 28 -0.93 2.11 7.30
C PRO A 28 -1.22 3.55 6.91
N GLU A 29 -1.22 4.51 7.85
CA GLU A 29 -1.40 5.93 7.56
C GLU A 29 -0.21 6.50 6.75
N ASP A 30 1.03 6.18 7.15
CA ASP A 30 2.25 6.55 6.42
C ASP A 30 2.23 5.97 5.00
N ALA A 31 1.75 4.73 4.86
CA ALA A 31 1.58 4.08 3.57
C ALA A 31 0.50 4.74 2.69
N LEU A 32 -0.62 5.18 3.30
CA LEU A 32 -1.68 5.95 2.62
C LEU A 32 -1.19 7.31 2.17
N ASP A 33 -0.40 8.01 2.99
CA ASP A 33 0.15 9.31 2.63
C ASP A 33 1.13 9.18 1.46
N ILE A 34 1.94 8.12 1.42
CA ILE A 34 2.78 7.81 0.25
C ILE A 34 1.94 7.53 -1.00
N LEU A 35 0.80 6.85 -0.86
CA LEU A 35 -0.13 6.65 -1.97
C LEU A 35 -0.72 7.97 -2.46
N ARG A 36 -1.14 8.86 -1.56
CA ARG A 36 -1.65 10.20 -1.89
C ARG A 36 -0.64 11.05 -2.66
N LEU A 37 0.65 10.91 -2.34
CA LEU A 37 1.71 11.64 -3.05
C LEU A 37 1.95 11.12 -4.47
N ARG A 38 1.59 9.85 -4.74
CA ARG A 38 1.87 9.19 -6.02
C ARG A 38 0.66 9.08 -6.93
N LEU A 39 -0.52 8.95 -6.34
CA LEU A 39 -1.78 8.72 -7.04
C LEU A 39 -2.52 10.02 -7.25
N SER A 40 -3.37 10.02 -8.27
CA SER A 40 -4.34 11.10 -8.48
C SER A 40 -5.48 11.01 -7.47
N ASP A 41 -6.18 12.13 -7.24
CA ASP A 41 -7.36 12.17 -6.36
C ASP A 41 -8.42 11.14 -6.74
N ALA A 42 -8.57 10.86 -8.04
CA ALA A 42 -9.49 9.85 -8.56
C ALA A 42 -9.10 8.43 -8.13
N GLU A 43 -7.82 8.07 -8.28
CA GLU A 43 -7.32 6.75 -7.82
C GLU A 43 -7.34 6.64 -6.30
N MET A 44 -7.07 7.73 -5.59
CA MET A 44 -7.14 7.75 -4.13
C MET A 44 -8.57 7.55 -3.62
N ALA A 45 -9.57 8.09 -4.33
CA ALA A 45 -10.99 7.88 -4.02
C ALA A 45 -11.45 6.43 -4.23
N GLU A 46 -10.74 5.65 -5.03
CA GLU A 46 -10.98 4.22 -5.21
C GLU A 46 -10.44 3.40 -4.04
N ILE A 47 -9.42 3.89 -3.33
CA ILE A 47 -8.80 3.18 -2.21
C ILE A 47 -9.72 3.20 -0.99
N ILE A 48 -9.83 2.06 -0.32
CA ILE A 48 -10.56 1.89 0.93
C ILE A 48 -9.53 1.90 2.09
N PRO A 49 -9.32 3.04 2.77
CA PRO A 49 -8.26 3.17 3.77
C PRO A 49 -8.44 2.26 4.98
N ASP A 50 -9.67 1.86 5.29
CA ASP A 50 -9.99 0.95 6.39
C ASP A 50 -9.75 -0.53 6.03
N GLN A 51 -9.67 -0.86 4.74
CA GLN A 51 -9.43 -2.21 4.25
C GLN A 51 -8.02 -2.36 3.73
N TYR A 52 -7.12 -2.79 4.62
CA TYR A 52 -5.73 -3.05 4.28
C TYR A 52 -5.24 -4.38 4.86
N THR A 53 -4.33 -5.00 4.12
CA THR A 53 -3.59 -6.18 4.58
C THR A 53 -2.12 -5.84 4.72
N LYS A 54 -1.60 -5.94 5.94
CA LYS A 54 -0.17 -5.86 6.19
C LYS A 54 0.47 -7.19 5.77
N ILE A 55 1.37 -7.13 4.79
CA ILE A 55 2.09 -8.30 4.30
C ILE A 55 3.60 -8.16 4.54
N ASN A 56 4.27 -9.30 4.68
CA ASN A 56 5.72 -9.35 4.63
C ASN A 56 6.16 -9.36 3.16
N GLN A 57 7.29 -8.73 2.84
CA GLN A 57 7.85 -8.68 1.49
C GLN A 57 7.97 -10.05 0.83
N ARG A 58 8.30 -11.10 1.61
CA ARG A 58 8.39 -12.47 1.09
C ARG A 58 7.06 -13.04 0.58
N HIS A 59 5.92 -12.53 1.05
CA HIS A 59 4.59 -12.95 0.59
C HIS A 59 4.07 -12.13 -0.59
N LEU A 60 4.79 -11.09 -1.03
CA LEU A 60 4.36 -10.22 -2.13
C LEU A 60 4.00 -11.02 -3.38
N GLN A 61 4.79 -12.04 -3.72
CA GLN A 61 4.56 -12.89 -4.90
C GLN A 61 3.17 -13.55 -4.91
N GLN A 62 2.54 -13.75 -3.75
CA GLN A 62 1.19 -14.33 -3.68
C GLN A 62 0.11 -13.33 -4.08
N TYR A 63 0.36 -12.04 -3.88
CA TYR A 63 -0.60 -10.96 -4.10
C TYR A 63 -0.36 -10.21 -5.40
N THR A 64 0.70 -10.50 -6.15
CA THR A 64 1.01 -9.82 -7.43
C THR A 64 -0.13 -9.92 -8.45
N LYS A 65 -0.92 -10.99 -8.40
CA LYS A 65 -2.09 -11.20 -9.27
C LYS A 65 -3.24 -10.24 -8.96
N ASP A 66 -3.31 -9.75 -7.72
CA ASP A 66 -4.36 -8.85 -7.25
C ASP A 66 -3.97 -7.37 -7.38
N LEU A 67 -2.73 -7.07 -7.81
CA LEU A 67 -2.23 -5.70 -7.90
C LEU A 67 -2.77 -4.98 -9.15
N GLY A 68 -3.19 -3.72 -8.94
CA GLY A 68 -3.86 -2.87 -9.94
C GLY A 68 -3.21 -1.55 -10.28
#